data_AF-A0A6N8G3C0-F1
#
_entry.id   AF-A0A6N8G3C0-F1
#
_cell.length_a   1.000
_cell.length_b   1.000
_cell.length_c   1.000
_cell.angle_alpha   90.00
_cell.angle_beta   90.00
_cell.angle_gamma   90.00
#
_symmetry.space_group_name_H-M   'P 1'
#
loop_
_entity.id
_entity.type
_entity.pdbx_description
1 polymer ?
#
loop_
_entity_poly.entity_id
_entity_poly.type
_entity_poly.pdbx_seq_one_letter_code
_entity_poly.pdbx_strand_id
1 'polypeptide(L)' 'MSFALDIIDAYAAGRQAAQDGALRSTCPHDPNATDPRTRNAFVAWMRGYAEITPTPVDYSG' A
#
# COMPACT_ATOMS: atom_id res chain seq x y z
N MET A 1 2.26 -18.33 -9.53
CA MET A 1 1.89 -17.66 -8.27
C MET A 1 0.46 -17.14 -8.42
N SER A 2 -0.40 -17.28 -7.42
CA SER A 2 -1.81 -16.87 -7.52
C SER A 2 -1.93 -15.36 -7.26
N PHE A 3 -2.67 -14.65 -8.11
CA PHE A 3 -2.91 -13.21 -7.99
C PHE A 3 -3.45 -12.78 -6.61
N ALA A 4 -4.22 -13.65 -5.94
CA ALA A 4 -4.73 -13.39 -4.60
C ALA A 4 -3.62 -13.33 -3.55
N LEU A 5 -2.55 -14.12 -3.71
CA LEU A 5 -1.41 -14.10 -2.80
C LEU A 5 -0.60 -12.81 -2.96
N ASP A 6 -0.41 -12.35 -4.19
CA ASP A 6 0.33 -11.10 -4.47
C ASP A 6 -0.33 -9.89 -3.79
N ILE A 7 -1.67 -9.85 -3.69
CA ILE A 7 -2.41 -8.80 -2.99
C ILE A 7 -2.21 -8.88 -1.46
N ILE A 8 -2.26 -10.10 -0.90
CA ILE A 8 -2.07 -10.32 0.54
C ILE A 8 -0.65 -9.93 0.95
N ASP A 9 0.34 -10.34 0.15
CA ASP A 9 1.75 -10.03 0.38
C ASP A 9 2.00 -8.52 0.26
N ALA A 10 1.41 -7.85 -0.73
CA ALA A 10 1.52 -6.40 -0.88
C ALA A 10 0.93 -5.65 0.32
N TYR A 11 -0.24 -6.08 0.82
CA TYR A 11 -0.85 -5.50 2.01
C TYR A 11 0.02 -5.72 3.26
N ALA A 12 0.54 -6.93 3.48
CA ALA A 12 1.42 -7.22 4.61
C ALA A 12 2.72 -6.40 4.55
N ALA A 13 3.32 -6.27 3.36
CA ALA A 13 4.50 -5.43 3.14
C ALA A 13 4.24 -3.95 3.44
N GLY A 14 3.05 -3.44 3.09
CA GLY A 14 2.65 -2.08 3.42
C GLY A 14 2.54 -1.82 4.92
N ARG A 15 1.95 -2.78 5.65
CA ARG A 15 1.90 -2.72 7.13
C ARG A 15 3.29 -2.72 7.74
N GLN A 16 4.17 -3.62 7.29
CA GLN A 16 5.53 -3.71 7.82
C GLN A 16 6.31 -2.42 7.56
N ALA A 17 6.22 -1.87 6.35
CA ALA A 17 6.88 -0.61 6.02
C ALA A 17 6.44 0.55 6.94
N ALA A 18 5.15 0.63 7.28
CA ALA A 18 4.65 1.62 8.22
C ALA A 18 5.14 1.37 9.65
N GLN A 19 5.22 0.11 10.09
CA GLN A 19 5.78 -0.26 11.40
C GLN A 19 7.27 0.09 11.51
N ASP A 20 8.01 -0.06 10.42
CA ASP A 20 9.44 0.29 10.33
C ASP A 20 9.67 1.81 10.23
N GLY A 21 8.61 2.62 10.14
CA GLY A 21 8.70 4.07 9.97
C GLY A 21 9.18 4.50 8.57
N ALA A 22 9.12 3.61 7.59
CA ALA A 22 9.43 3.95 6.20
C ALA A 22 8.42 4.95 5.65
N LEU A 23 8.84 5.75 4.65
CA LEU A 23 7.96 6.71 4.01
C LEU A 23 6.98 6.01 3.06
N ARG A 24 5.78 6.55 2.91
CA ARG A 24 4.77 6.05 1.96
C ARG A 24 5.28 5.96 0.51
N SER A 25 6.26 6.78 0.14
CA SER A 25 6.91 6.79 -1.17
C SER A 25 7.82 5.58 -1.42
N THR A 26 8.09 4.74 -0.43
CA THR A 26 8.86 3.50 -0.61
C THR A 26 8.03 2.34 -1.15
N CYS A 27 6.75 2.56 -1.46
CA CYS A 27 5.91 1.57 -2.13
C CYS A 27 6.58 1.10 -3.43
N PRO A 28 6.83 -0.22 -3.62
CA PRO A 28 7.51 -0.72 -4.81
C PRO A 28 6.58 -0.83 -6.03
N HIS A 29 5.28 -0.62 -5.87
CA HIS A 29 4.28 -0.81 -6.91
C HIS A 29 3.95 0.52 -7.60
N ASP A 30 3.94 0.52 -8.93
CA ASP A 30 3.60 1.71 -9.72
C ASP A 30 2.08 1.98 -9.68
N PRO A 31 1.63 3.15 -9.18
CA PRO A 31 0.21 3.53 -9.19
C PRO A 31 -0.38 3.68 -10.59
N ASN A 32 0.45 3.98 -11.60
CA ASN A 32 0.03 4.27 -12.97
C ASN A 32 0.25 3.09 -13.92
N ALA A 33 0.62 1.91 -13.40
CA ALA A 33 0.87 0.73 -14.21
C ALA A 33 -0.33 0.41 -15.11
N THR A 34 -0.09 0.15 -16.39
CA THR A 34 -1.15 -0.27 -17.33
C THR A 34 -1.75 -1.61 -16.91
N ASP A 35 -0.94 -2.48 -16.33
CA ASP A 35 -1.36 -3.76 -15.78
C ASP A 35 -2.26 -3.58 -14.52
N PRO A 36 -3.50 -4.11 -14.54
CA PRO A 36 -4.38 -4.07 -13.39
C PRO A 36 -3.82 -4.78 -12.15
N ARG A 37 -2.99 -5.81 -12.30
CA ARG A 37 -2.46 -6.54 -11.14
C ARG A 37 -1.52 -5.67 -10.32
N THR A 38 -0.61 -4.97 -10.99
CA THR A 38 0.33 -4.04 -10.37
C THR A 38 -0.38 -2.89 -9.66
N ARG A 39 -1.44 -2.32 -10.27
CA ARG A 39 -2.27 -1.29 -9.62
C ARG A 39 -2.98 -1.82 -8.38
N ASN A 40 -3.50 -3.04 -8.43
CA ASN A 40 -4.15 -3.65 -7.27
C ASN A 40 -3.16 -3.92 -6.13
N ALA A 41 -1.93 -4.33 -6.44
CA ALA A 41 -0.86 -4.48 -5.45
C ALA A 41 -0.49 -3.12 -4.81
N PHE A 42 -0.41 -2.04 -5.60
CA PHE A 42 -0.25 -0.69 -5.07
C PHE A 42 -1.38 -0.32 -4.10
N VAL A 43 -2.64 -0.53 -4.48
CA VAL A 43 -3.79 -0.23 -3.61
C VAL A 43 -3.75 -1.05 -2.32
N ALA A 44 -3.38 -2.33 -2.40
CA ALA A 44 -3.27 -3.21 -1.24
C ALA A 44 -2.17 -2.76 -0.28
N TRP A 45 -0.98 -2.45 -0.81
CA TRP A 45 0.13 -1.91 -0.03
C TRP A 45 -0.24 -0.61 0.68
N MET A 46 -0.88 0.32 -0.04
CA MET A 46 -1.30 1.60 0.51
C MET A 46 -2.33 1.46 1.62
N ARG A 47 -3.23 0.48 1.53
CA ARG A 47 -4.18 0.16 2.61
C ARG A 47 -3.47 -0.38 3.84
N GLY A 48 -2.53 -1.31 3.66
CA GLY A 48 -1.74 -1.85 4.77
C GLY A 48 -0.94 -0.77 5.50
N TYR A 49 -0.30 0.13 4.74
CA TYR A 49 0.44 1.25 5.32
C TYR A 49 -0.47 2.20 6.12
N ALA A 50 -1.63 2.57 5.56
CA ALA A 50 -2.55 3.52 6.18
C ALA A 50 -3.23 3.01 7.46
N GLU A 51 -3.24 1.70 7.69
CA GLU A 51 -3.75 1.10 8.93
C GLU A 51 -2.88 1.44 10.15
N ILE A 52 -1.57 1.56 9.95
CA ILE A 52 -0.61 1.89 11.00
C ILE A 52 -0.37 3.40 11.07
N THR A 53 -0.25 4.05 9.91
CA THR A 53 0.00 5.49 9.80
C THR A 53 -1.15 6.14 9.03
N PRO A 54 -2.31 6.36 9.68
CA PRO A 54 -3.44 6.99 9.03
C PRO A 54 -3.08 8.41 8.59
N THR A 55 -3.51 8.80 7.40
CA THR A 55 -3.38 10.19 6.95
C THR A 55 -4.35 11.04 7.78
N PRO A 56 -3.89 12.10 8.45
CA PRO A 56 -4.80 13.00 9.16
C PRO A 56 -5.81 13.58 8.17
N VAL A 57 -7.09 13.37 8.43
CA VAL A 57 -8.15 14.07 7.70
C VAL A 57 -8.31 15.42 8.39
N ASP A 58 -8.01 16.49 7.68
CA ASP A 58 -8.27 17.84 8.16
C ASP A 58 -9.76 18.18 7.93
N TYR A 59 -10.46 18.50 9.03
CA TYR A 59 -11.88 18.88 9.03
C TYR A 59 -12.09 20.39 9.17
N SER A 60 -11.04 21.21 9.07
CA SER A 60 -11.10 22.67 9.29
C SER A 60 -11.62 23.50 8.10
N GLY A 61 -12.30 22.86 7.13
CA GLY A 61 -12.89 23.50 5.96
C GLY A 61 -14.20 24.24 6.21
#